data_AF-A0A7C5VUF0-F1
#
_entry.id   AF-A0A7C5VUF0-F1
#
_cell.length_a   1.000
_cell.length_b   1.000
_cell.length_c   1.000
_cell.angle_alpha   90.00
_cell.angle_beta   90.00
_cell.angle_gamma   90.00
#
_symmetry.space_group_name_H-M   'P 1'
#
loop_
_entity.id
_entity.type
_entity.pdbx_description
1 polymer ?
#
loop_
_entity_poly.entity_id
_entity_poly.type
_entity_poly.pdbx_seq_one_letter_code
_entity_poly.pdbx_strand_id
1 'polypeptide(L)'
;MQEADVLELAVQLRDLTLAQLEAVRAARWEDASAYLQQRGVLLERLQEIDPLQLSRAARDAIAAVLDEVQELDRELVTVVEQALEQTRGEQRALERNEAAAQSYRRALGTSDEAGLIDEEA
;
A
#
# COMPACT_ATOMS: atom_id res chain seq x y z
N MET A 1 -28.04 16.75 -9.95
CA MET A 1 -26.62 16.86 -10.32
C MET A 1 -26.54 16.92 -11.83
N GLN A 2 -25.76 17.83 -12.40
CA GLN A 2 -25.62 17.97 -13.86
C GLN A 2 -24.66 16.89 -14.39
N GLU A 3 -24.78 16.51 -15.67
CA GLU A 3 -23.89 15.50 -16.29
C GLU A 3 -22.41 15.90 -16.19
N ALA A 4 -22.12 17.20 -16.28
CA ALA A 4 -20.78 17.75 -16.11
C ALA A 4 -20.23 17.48 -14.70
N ASP A 5 -21.06 17.63 -13.67
CA ASP A 5 -20.67 17.36 -12.28
C ASP A 5 -20.33 15.87 -12.09
N VAL A 6 -21.07 14.96 -12.74
CA VAL A 6 -20.78 13.51 -12.68
C VAL A 6 -19.44 13.18 -13.32
N LEU A 7 -19.18 13.75 -14.50
CA LEU A 7 -17.90 13.57 -15.18
C LEU A 7 -16.76 14.14 -14.34
N GLU A 8 -16.97 15.28 -13.68
CA GLU A 8 -16.00 15.87 -12.78
C GLU A 8 -15.68 14.94 -11.60
N LEU A 9 -16.68 14.30 -10.98
CA LEU A 9 -16.46 13.31 -9.93
C LEU A 9 -15.61 12.12 -10.43
N ALA A 10 -15.86 11.62 -11.64
CA ALA A 10 -15.08 10.54 -12.23
C ALA A 10 -13.63 10.97 -12.51
N VAL A 11 -13.42 12.19 -13.00
CA VAL A 11 -12.09 12.76 -13.23
C VAL A 11 -11.34 12.95 -11.92
N GLN A 12 -11.99 13.50 -10.88
CA GLN A 12 -11.40 13.64 -9.56
C GLN A 12 -11.01 12.28 -8.96
N LEU A 13 -11.83 11.23 -9.17
CA LEU A 13 -11.49 9.87 -8.75
C LEU A 13 -10.22 9.36 -9.45
N ARG A 14 -10.10 9.57 -10.76
CA ARG A 14 -8.88 9.22 -11.50
C ARG A 14 -7.66 9.95 -10.97
N ASP A 15 -7.76 11.26 -10.78
CA ASP A 15 -6.62 12.07 -10.33
C ASP A 15 -6.17 11.67 -8.91
N LEU A 16 -7.10 11.35 -8.02
CA LEU A 16 -6.78 10.80 -6.69
C LEU A 16 -6.17 9.40 -6.77
N THR A 17 -6.61 8.56 -7.70
CA THR A 17 -6.04 7.22 -7.89
C THR A 17 -4.59 7.32 -8.37
N LEU A 18 -4.30 8.24 -9.30
CA LEU A 18 -2.95 8.55 -9.74
C LEU A 18 -2.07 9.09 -8.59
N ALA A 19 -2.59 10.06 -7.82
CA ALA A 19 -1.87 10.62 -6.68
C ALA A 19 -1.57 9.55 -5.61
N GLN A 20 -2.50 8.61 -5.38
CA GLN A 20 -2.28 7.49 -4.48
C GLN A 20 -1.17 6.56 -4.99
N LEU A 21 -1.18 6.23 -6.29
CA LEU A 21 -0.14 5.40 -6.90
C LEU A 21 1.24 6.06 -6.79
N GLU A 22 1.33 7.36 -7.03
CA GLU A 22 2.57 8.13 -6.87
C GLU A 22 3.04 8.18 -5.41
N ALA A 23 2.13 8.30 -4.45
CA ALA A 23 2.45 8.24 -3.02
C ALA A 23 2.99 6.86 -2.62
N VAL A 24 2.36 5.77 -3.10
CA VAL A 24 2.83 4.39 -2.88
C VAL A 24 4.23 4.18 -3.47
N ARG A 25 4.47 4.61 -4.72
CA ARG A 25 5.79 4.51 -5.36
C ARG A 25 6.87 5.29 -4.61
N ALA A 26 6.49 6.38 -3.95
CA ALA A 26 7.36 7.18 -3.10
C ALA A 26 7.45 6.68 -1.64
N ALA A 27 6.84 5.53 -1.31
CA ALA A 27 6.72 4.97 0.04
C ALA A 27 6.08 5.94 1.07
N ARG A 28 5.26 6.88 0.60
CA ARG A 28 4.48 7.82 1.43
C ARG A 28 3.16 7.17 1.84
N TRP A 29 3.22 6.19 2.74
CA TRP A 29 2.08 5.34 3.10
C TRP A 29 0.93 6.09 3.79
N GLU A 30 1.23 7.13 4.57
CA GLU A 30 0.23 7.98 5.21
C GLU A 30 -0.56 8.77 4.16
N ASP A 31 0.12 9.44 3.24
CA ASP A 31 -0.49 10.15 2.10
C ASP A 31 -1.35 9.21 1.25
N ALA A 32 -0.80 8.04 0.90
CA ALA A 32 -1.52 7.02 0.13
C ALA A 32 -2.82 6.57 0.83
N SER A 33 -2.78 6.43 2.16
CA SER A 33 -3.96 6.05 2.95
C SER A 33 -5.00 7.17 3.01
N ALA A 34 -4.56 8.43 3.10
CA ALA A 34 -5.45 9.59 3.05
C ALA A 34 -6.16 9.71 1.68
N TYR A 35 -5.44 9.46 0.58
CA TYR A 35 -6.05 9.44 -0.75
C TYR A 35 -7.07 8.30 -0.90
N LEU A 36 -6.79 7.10 -0.38
CA LEU A 36 -7.74 6.00 -0.39
C LEU A 36 -9.08 6.37 0.27
N GLN A 37 -9.04 7.06 1.41
CA GLN A 37 -10.25 7.52 2.09
C GLN A 37 -11.05 8.53 1.24
N GLN A 38 -10.36 9.49 0.63
CA GLN A 38 -10.98 10.48 -0.25
C GLN A 38 -11.63 9.81 -1.48
N ARG A 39 -10.96 8.82 -2.07
CA ARG A 39 -11.49 8.02 -3.19
C ARG A 39 -12.77 7.26 -2.81
N GLY A 40 -12.83 6.69 -1.61
CA GLY A 40 -14.02 6.02 -1.09
C GLY A 40 -15.25 6.92 -1.10
N VAL A 41 -15.10 8.16 -0.64
CA VAL A 41 -16.19 9.15 -0.66
C VAL A 41 -16.67 9.48 -2.08
N LEU A 42 -15.76 9.57 -3.06
CA LEU A 42 -16.15 9.81 -4.46
C LEU A 42 -16.84 8.60 -5.08
N LEU A 43 -16.40 7.39 -4.76
CA LEU A 43 -17.04 6.16 -5.22
C LEU A 43 -18.47 6.03 -4.69
N GLU A 44 -18.70 6.32 -3.40
CA GLU A 44 -20.04 6.34 -2.82
C GLU A 44 -20.95 7.32 -3.57
N ARG A 45 -20.48 8.54 -3.84
CA ARG A 45 -21.24 9.54 -4.61
C ARG A 45 -21.53 9.09 -6.04
N LEU A 46 -20.57 8.45 -6.71
CA LEU A 46 -20.76 7.93 -8.06
C LEU A 46 -21.77 6.77 -8.09
N GLN A 47 -21.80 5.94 -7.04
CA GLN A 47 -22.75 4.82 -6.92
C GLN A 47 -24.20 5.28 -6.76
N GLU A 48 -24.44 6.46 -6.19
CA GLU A 48 -25.80 7.03 -6.04
C GLU A 48 -26.40 7.54 -7.36
N ILE A 49 -25.60 7.62 -8.42
CA ILE A 49 -26.03 8.17 -9.71
C ILE A 49 -26.69 7.08 -10.55
N ASP A 50 -27.93 7.30 -10.95
CA ASP A 50 -28.62 6.46 -11.94
C ASP A 50 -28.07 6.73 -13.35
N PRO A 51 -27.35 5.77 -13.97
CA PRO A 51 -26.77 5.97 -15.29
C PRO A 51 -27.82 6.19 -16.39
N LEU A 52 -29.06 5.75 -16.20
CA LEU A 52 -30.13 5.90 -17.18
C LEU A 52 -30.58 7.35 -17.35
N GLN A 53 -30.32 8.20 -16.35
CA GLN A 53 -30.63 9.63 -16.39
C GLN A 53 -29.59 10.44 -17.17
N LEU A 54 -28.44 9.86 -17.47
CA LEU A 54 -27.38 10.50 -18.23
C LEU A 54 -27.60 10.32 -19.74
N SER A 55 -27.12 11.27 -20.52
CA SER A 55 -26.97 11.12 -21.97
C SER A 55 -26.01 9.98 -22.30
N ARG A 56 -26.16 9.40 -23.49
CA ARG A 56 -25.24 8.36 -23.96
C ARG A 56 -23.79 8.88 -24.02
N ALA A 57 -23.60 10.10 -24.52
CA ALA A 57 -22.27 10.70 -24.61
C ALA A 57 -21.61 10.88 -23.23
N ALA A 58 -22.38 11.32 -22.22
CA ALA A 58 -21.87 11.43 -20.85
C ALA A 58 -21.51 10.06 -20.27
N ARG A 59 -22.36 9.03 -20.45
CA ARG A 59 -22.05 7.67 -20.01
C ARG A 59 -20.77 7.13 -20.65
N ASP A 60 -20.61 7.30 -21.96
CA ASP A 60 -19.44 6.82 -22.69
C ASP A 60 -18.16 7.52 -22.20
N ALA A 61 -18.22 8.83 -21.93
CA ALA A 61 -17.10 9.59 -21.36
C ALA A 61 -16.76 9.17 -19.93
N ILE A 62 -17.75 8.98 -19.07
CA ILE A 62 -17.56 8.52 -17.69
C ILE A 62 -16.98 7.11 -17.69
N ALA A 63 -17.49 6.21 -18.54
CA ALA A 63 -16.99 4.84 -18.66
C ALA A 63 -15.51 4.82 -19.05
N ALA A 64 -15.09 5.64 -20.03
CA ALA A 64 -13.69 5.74 -20.42
C ALA A 64 -12.79 6.17 -19.25
N VAL A 65 -13.23 7.13 -18.43
CA VAL A 65 -12.48 7.56 -17.24
C VAL A 65 -12.43 6.45 -16.18
N LEU A 66 -13.54 5.73 -15.96
CA LEU A 66 -13.56 4.62 -15.00
C LEU A 66 -12.70 3.43 -15.45
N ASP A 67 -12.57 3.19 -16.75
CA ASP A 67 -11.63 2.20 -17.28
C ASP A 67 -10.18 2.60 -16.98
N GLU A 68 -9.82 3.89 -17.13
CA GLU A 68 -8.51 4.40 -16.71
C GLU A 68 -8.26 4.20 -15.20
N VAL A 69 -9.28 4.47 -14.36
CA VAL A 69 -9.19 4.23 -12.91
C VAL A 69 -8.92 2.76 -12.60
N GLN A 70 -9.58 1.83 -13.29
CA GLN A 70 -9.38 0.40 -13.07
C GLN A 70 -7.96 -0.05 -13.43
N GLU A 71 -7.38 0.47 -14.51
CA GLU A 71 -5.98 0.16 -14.84
C GLU A 71 -5.02 0.68 -13.78
N LEU A 72 -5.23 1.91 -13.31
CA LEU A 72 -4.43 2.48 -12.21
C LEU A 72 -4.57 1.67 -10.92
N ASP A 73 -5.76 1.17 -10.59
CA ASP A 73 -5.97 0.33 -9.41
C ASP A 73 -5.24 -1.02 -9.51
N ARG A 74 -5.23 -1.66 -10.68
CA ARG A 74 -4.47 -2.90 -10.89
C ARG A 74 -2.97 -2.66 -10.71
N GLU A 75 -2.48 -1.54 -11.24
CA GLU A 75 -1.09 -1.15 -11.03
C GLU A 75 -0.80 -0.87 -9.55
N LEU A 76 -1.69 -0.15 -8.86
CA LEU A 76 -1.55 0.17 -7.44
C LEU A 76 -1.47 -1.09 -6.59
N VAL A 77 -2.35 -2.06 -6.80
CA VAL A 77 -2.31 -3.37 -6.11
C VAL A 77 -0.97 -4.04 -6.35
N THR A 78 -0.51 -4.09 -7.60
CA THR A 78 0.78 -4.71 -7.96
C THR A 78 1.93 -4.07 -7.19
N VAL A 79 2.00 -2.74 -7.13
CA VAL A 79 3.08 -2.03 -6.43
C VAL A 79 3.00 -2.23 -4.91
N VAL A 80 1.81 -2.21 -4.33
CA VAL A 80 1.61 -2.46 -2.89
C VAL A 80 2.03 -3.89 -2.51
N GLU A 81 1.65 -4.89 -3.29
CA GLU A 81 2.03 -6.29 -3.06
C GLU A 81 3.55 -6.49 -3.14
N GLN A 82 4.21 -5.84 -4.10
CA GLN A 82 5.67 -5.85 -4.20
C GLN A 82 6.34 -5.22 -2.97
N ALA A 83 5.86 -4.06 -2.53
CA ALA A 83 6.37 -3.39 -1.34
C ALA A 83 6.16 -4.24 -0.07
N LEU A 84 5.02 -4.92 0.04
CA LEU A 84 4.73 -5.84 1.14
C LEU A 84 5.69 -7.03 1.17
N GLU A 85 5.95 -7.66 0.02
CA GLU A 85 6.89 -8.78 -0.04
C GLU A 85 8.32 -8.34 0.28
N GLN A 86 8.74 -7.17 -0.21
CA GLN A 86 10.04 -6.59 0.15
C GLN A 86 10.15 -6.39 1.67
N THR A 87 9.15 -5.77 2.29
CA THR A 87 9.13 -5.47 3.73
C THR A 87 9.18 -6.77 4.55
N ARG A 88 8.46 -7.82 4.14
CA ARG A 88 8.51 -9.15 4.76
C ARG A 88 9.89 -9.80 4.64
N GLY A 89 10.54 -9.64 3.48
CA GLY A 89 11.90 -10.10 3.26
C GLY A 89 12.90 -9.44 4.22
N GLU A 90 12.80 -8.12 4.38
CA GLU A 90 13.62 -7.33 5.30
C GLU A 90 13.37 -7.71 6.77
N GLN A 91 12.10 -7.89 7.17
CA GLN A 91 11.75 -8.34 8.51
C GLN A 91 12.37 -9.71 8.85
N ARG A 92 12.24 -10.70 7.95
CA ARG A 92 12.85 -12.03 8.16
C ARG A 92 14.37 -11.95 8.25
N ALA A 93 15.01 -11.03 7.52
CA ALA A 93 16.45 -10.82 7.60
C ALA A 93 16.87 -10.25 8.97
N LEU A 94 16.09 -9.30 9.49
CA LEU A 94 16.30 -8.71 10.81
C LEU A 94 16.13 -9.75 11.93
N GLU A 95 15.09 -10.57 11.88
CA GLU A 95 14.84 -11.66 12.83
C GLU A 95 16.00 -12.68 12.86
N ARG A 96 16.53 -13.06 11.69
CA ARG A 96 17.71 -13.95 11.60
C ARG A 96 18.96 -13.30 12.19
N ASN A 97 19.17 -12.01 11.97
CA ASN A 97 20.30 -11.29 12.53
C ASN A 97 20.22 -11.24 14.07
N GLU A 98 19.04 -10.94 14.61
CA GLU A 98 18.80 -10.91 16.05
C GLU A 98 19.03 -12.28 16.70
N ALA A 99 18.54 -13.35 16.07
CA ALA A 99 18.77 -14.72 16.53
C ALA A 99 20.27 -15.07 16.55
N ALA A 100 21.01 -14.71 15.50
CA ALA A 100 22.46 -14.91 15.44
C ALA A 100 23.18 -14.12 16.54
N ALA A 101 22.85 -12.84 16.72
CA ALA A 101 23.43 -11.99 17.76
C ALA A 101 23.13 -12.53 19.17
N GLN A 102 21.95 -13.09 19.40
CA GLN A 102 21.60 -13.72 20.68
C GLN A 102 22.38 -15.03 20.91
N SER A 103 22.57 -15.83 19.86
CA SER A 103 23.41 -17.03 19.92
C SER A 103 24.87 -16.69 20.25
N TYR A 104 25.44 -15.67 19.61
CA TYR A 104 26.79 -15.19 19.91
C TYR A 104 26.93 -14.72 21.36
N ARG A 105 25.96 -13.94 21.88
CA ARG A 105 25.94 -13.51 23.28
C ARG A 105 25.90 -14.68 24.25
N ARG A 106 25.09 -15.72 23.97
CA ARG A 106 25.07 -16.93 24.81
C ARG A 106 26.42 -17.65 24.79
N ALA A 107 27.02 -17.85 23.62
CA ALA A 107 28.31 -18.54 23.49
C ALA A 107 29.44 -17.82 24.24
N LEU A 108 29.45 -16.48 24.21
CA LEU A 108 30.43 -15.67 24.96
C LEU A 108 30.12 -15.64 26.47
N GLY A 109 28.86 -15.54 26.88
CA GLY A 109 28.46 -15.58 28.29
C GLY A 109 28.71 -16.91 28.98
N THR A 110 28.65 -18.03 28.25
CA THR A 110 29.05 -19.36 28.75
C THR A 110 30.56 -19.56 28.82
N SER A 111 31.37 -18.66 28.24
CA SER A 111 32.83 -18.77 28.24
C SER A 111 33.47 -18.27 29.54
N ASP A 112 32.82 -17.40 30.30
CA ASP A 112 33.35 -16.90 31.58
C ASP A 112 33.04 -17.86 32.76
N GLU A 113 31.96 -18.65 32.68
CA GLU A 113 31.63 -19.65 33.73
C GLU A 113 32.30 -21.01 33.52
N ALA A 114 32.80 -21.32 32.32
CA ALA A 114 33.47 -22.58 32.02
C ALA A 114 35.01 -22.56 32.24
N GLY A 115 35.56 -21.43 32.69
CA GLY A 115 37.01 -21.22 32.87
C GLY A 115 37.54 -21.28 34.31
N LEU A 116 36.72 -21.63 35.31
CA LEU A 116 37.12 -21.62 36.73
C LEU A 116 36.89 -22.96 37.45
N ILE A 117 36.92 -24.08 36.73
CA ILE A 117 37.00 -25.40 37.35
C ILE A 117 38.03 -26.23 36.58
N ASP A 118 39.29 -26.11 36.98
CA ASP A 118 40.10 -27.21 37.53
C ASP A 118 41.60 -26.92 37.28
N GLU A 119 42.28 -26.46 38.33
CA GLU A 119 43.68 -26.82 38.59
C GLU A 119 43.92 -26.67 40.09
N GLU A 120 43.49 -27.69 40.85
CA GLU A 120 44.09 -28.03 42.14
C GLU A 120 45.44 -28.73 41.90
N ALA A 121 46.52 -28.22 42.51
CA ALA A 121 47.68 -29.00 43.01
C ALA A 121 48.50 -28.19 44.04
#